data_AF-A0A515A7E7-F1
#
_entry.id   AF-A0A515A7E7-F1
#
_cell.length_a   1.000
_cell.length_b   1.000
_cell.length_c   1.000
_cell.angle_alpha   90.00
_cell.angle_beta   90.00
_cell.angle_gamma   90.00
#
_symmetry.space_group_name_H-M   'P 1'
#
loop_
_entity.id
_entity.type
_entity.pdbx_description
1 polymer ?
#
loop_
_entity_poly.entity_id
_entity_poly.type
_entity_poly.pdbx_seq_one_letter_code
_entity_poly.pdbx_strand_id
1 'polypeptide(L)'
;MWFKNYFQNRRIAKQLKRLTEAERQAILDESPLEHAWYQGEGYHIFQKNEPDHDKAYVASVGETYQRVADDWIIRQYLLAKDENRD
;
A
#
# COMPACT_ATOMS: atom_id res chain seq x y z
N MET A 1 -17.26 -5.13 16.89
CA MET A 1 -16.08 -4.53 16.22
C MET A 1 -15.46 -5.44 15.16
N TRP A 2 -15.34 -6.76 15.37
CA TRP A 2 -14.69 -7.67 14.40
C TRP A 2 -15.34 -7.71 12.99
N PHE A 3 -16.68 -7.64 12.92
CA PHE A 3 -17.40 -7.66 11.64
C PHE A 3 -17.17 -6.40 10.78
N LYS A 4 -17.04 -5.20 11.39
CA LYS A 4 -16.80 -3.96 10.63
C LYS A 4 -15.48 -4.02 9.86
N ASN A 5 -14.40 -4.41 10.55
CA ASN A 5 -13.07 -4.55 9.95
C ASN A 5 -13.03 -5.64 8.86
N TYR A 6 -13.82 -6.72 9.03
CA TYR A 6 -13.93 -7.77 8.01
C TYR A 6 -14.63 -7.27 6.74
N PHE A 7 -15.75 -6.54 6.86
CA PHE A 7 -16.46 -5.98 5.72
C PHE A 7 -15.66 -4.89 5.00
N GLN A 8 -14.95 -4.02 5.75
CA GLN A 8 -14.04 -3.01 5.19
C GLN A 8 -12.93 -3.66 4.36
N ASN A 9 -12.23 -4.66 4.92
CA ASN A 9 -11.20 -5.39 4.20
C ASN A 9 -11.74 -6.06 2.93
N ARG A 10 -12.95 -6.64 2.97
CA ARG A 10 -13.57 -7.27 1.80
C ARG A 10 -13.99 -6.25 0.74
N ARG A 11 -14.44 -5.06 1.13
CA ARG A 11 -14.77 -3.96 0.23
C ARG A 11 -13.51 -3.42 -0.45
N ILE A 12 -12.45 -3.19 0.31
CA ILE A 12 -11.16 -2.69 -0.19
C ILE A 12 -10.53 -3.72 -1.13
N ALA A 13 -10.58 -5.01 -0.81
CA ALA A 13 -10.10 -6.06 -1.71
C ALA A 13 -10.87 -6.10 -3.04
N LYS A 14 -12.20 -5.85 -3.02
CA LYS A 14 -13.00 -5.72 -4.25
C LYS A 14 -12.64 -4.46 -5.04
N GLN A 15 -12.41 -3.34 -4.34
CA GLN A 15 -12.04 -2.07 -4.96
C GLN A 15 -10.67 -2.18 -5.62
N LEU A 16 -9.69 -2.75 -4.94
CA LEU A 16 -8.33 -2.97 -5.45
C LEU A 16 -8.31 -3.83 -6.73
N LYS A 17 -9.20 -4.81 -6.83
CA LYS A 17 -9.38 -5.63 -8.05
C LYS A 17 -10.07 -4.90 -9.22
N ARG A 18 -10.77 -3.81 -8.94
CA ARG A 18 -11.51 -3.01 -9.95
C ARG A 18 -10.71 -1.79 -10.43
N LEU A 19 -9.67 -1.39 -9.69
CA LEU A 19 -8.82 -0.27 -10.09
C LEU A 19 -8.13 -0.58 -11.41
N THR A 20 -8.26 0.36 -12.33
CA THR A 20 -7.47 0.41 -13.56
C THR A 20 -6.02 0.77 -13.23
N GLU A 21 -5.12 0.50 -14.17
CA GLU A 21 -3.69 0.84 -14.01
C GLU A 21 -3.47 2.34 -13.84
N ALA A 22 -4.26 3.17 -14.53
CA ALA A 22 -4.24 4.62 -14.36
C ALA A 22 -4.66 5.06 -12.95
N GLU A 23 -5.73 4.46 -12.38
CA GLU A 23 -6.14 4.76 -11.01
C GLU A 23 -5.14 4.27 -9.97
N ARG A 24 -4.50 3.12 -10.23
CA ARG A 24 -3.41 2.60 -9.39
C ARG A 24 -2.26 3.61 -9.34
N GLN A 25 -1.81 4.08 -10.50
CA GLN A 25 -0.73 5.06 -10.58
C GLN A 25 -1.10 6.36 -9.88
N ALA A 26 -2.32 6.88 -10.10
CA ALA A 26 -2.79 8.08 -9.42
C ALA A 26 -2.79 7.94 -7.89
N ILE A 27 -3.18 6.78 -7.36
CA ILE A 27 -3.12 6.50 -5.92
C ILE A 27 -1.68 6.41 -5.42
N LEU A 28 -0.77 5.79 -6.17
CA LEU A 28 0.65 5.71 -5.79
C LEU A 28 1.30 7.10 -5.77
N ASP A 29 0.95 7.98 -6.72
CA ASP A 29 1.39 9.36 -6.77
C ASP A 29 0.85 10.18 -5.57
N GLU A 30 -0.45 10.07 -5.27
CA GLU A 30 -1.06 10.76 -4.12
C GLU A 30 -0.64 10.19 -2.76
N SER A 31 -0.28 8.91 -2.71
CA SER A 31 0.07 8.24 -1.45
C SER A 31 1.31 8.88 -0.83
N PRO A 32 1.33 9.10 0.50
CA PRO A 32 2.53 9.54 1.21
C PRO A 32 3.58 8.42 1.31
N LEU A 33 3.24 7.21 0.86
CA LEU A 33 4.13 6.06 0.87
C LEU A 33 4.70 5.80 -0.52
N GLU A 34 5.94 5.32 -0.54
CA GLU A 34 6.64 4.87 -1.74
C GLU A 34 7.36 3.55 -1.43
N HIS A 35 7.67 2.79 -2.48
CA HIS A 35 8.52 1.61 -2.36
C HIS A 35 9.85 1.81 -3.09
N ALA A 36 10.93 1.24 -2.57
CA ALA A 36 12.17 1.10 -3.32
C ALA A 36 12.71 -0.33 -3.21
N TRP A 37 13.42 -0.74 -4.26
CA TRP A 37 14.08 -2.02 -4.30
C TRP A 37 15.49 -1.91 -3.74
N TYR A 38 15.79 -2.72 -2.73
CA TYR A 38 17.10 -2.84 -2.10
C TYR A 38 17.72 -4.18 -2.46
N GLN A 39 18.92 -4.13 -3.03
CA GLN A 39 19.63 -5.32 -3.47
C GLN A 39 19.92 -6.25 -2.27
N GLY A 40 19.46 -7.51 -2.36
CA GLY A 40 19.62 -8.50 -1.28
C GLY A 40 18.54 -8.48 -0.21
N GLU A 41 17.65 -7.49 -0.20
CA GLU A 41 16.57 -7.35 0.80
C GLU A 41 15.17 -7.32 0.17
N GLY A 42 15.04 -6.89 -1.09
CA GLY A 42 13.78 -6.84 -1.82
C GLY A 42 13.13 -5.45 -1.77
N TYR A 43 11.80 -5.39 -1.87
CA TYR A 43 11.08 -4.10 -1.83
C TYR A 43 10.80 -3.66 -0.39
N HIS A 44 11.11 -2.40 -0.08
CA HIS A 44 10.84 -1.75 1.19
C HIS A 44 9.85 -0.61 0.97
N ILE A 45 8.91 -0.44 1.90
CA ILE A 45 7.89 0.62 1.84
C ILE A 45 8.18 1.64 2.94
N PHE A 46 8.30 2.91 2.58
CA PHE A 46 8.64 4.02 3.47
C PHE A 46 7.80 5.26 3.12
N GLN A 47 7.87 6.30 3.96
CA GLN A 47 7.20 7.56 3.67
C GLN A 47 8.04 8.43 2.72
N LYS A 48 7.41 9.07 1.74
CA LYS A 48 8.09 9.95 0.77
C LYS A 48 8.80 11.14 1.42
N ASN A 49 8.23 11.66 2.50
CA ASN A 49 8.79 12.77 3.28
C ASN A 49 9.99 12.35 4.15
N GLU A 50 10.15 11.05 4.42
CA GLU A 50 11.20 10.51 5.26
C GLU A 50 11.61 9.13 4.71
N PRO A 51 12.43 9.09 3.64
CA PRO A 51 12.93 7.86 3.05
C PRO A 51 14.06 7.29 3.92
N ASP A 52 13.71 6.92 5.15
CA ASP A 52 14.60 6.27 6.10
C ASP A 52 14.33 4.76 6.06
N HIS A 53 15.32 4.00 5.57
CA HIS A 53 15.24 2.55 5.43
C HIS A 53 15.11 1.85 6.79
N ASP A 54 15.71 2.41 7.85
CA ASP A 54 15.57 1.91 9.22
C ASP A 54 14.14 2.10 9.77
N LYS A 55 13.34 2.96 9.14
CA LYS A 55 11.93 3.23 9.49
C LYS A 55 10.93 2.66 8.48
N ALA A 56 11.37 1.76 7.60
CA ALA A 56 10.49 1.13 6.63
C ALA A 56 9.30 0.45 7.33
N TYR A 57 8.08 0.78 6.89
CA TYR A 57 6.83 0.24 7.43
C TYR A 57 6.68 -1.26 7.14
N VAL A 58 7.27 -1.70 6.03
CA VAL A 58 7.40 -3.12 5.67
C VAL A 58 8.83 -3.33 5.18
N ALA A 59 9.59 -4.12 5.93
CA ALA A 59 10.88 -4.63 5.49
C ALA A 59 10.66 -5.91 4.69
N SER A 60 11.17 -5.95 3.46
CA SER A 60 11.10 -7.07 2.53
C SER A 60 9.68 -7.57 2.22
N VAL A 61 9.07 -7.01 1.18
CA VAL A 61 7.92 -7.63 0.49
C VAL A 61 8.41 -8.77 -0.43
N GLY A 62 9.34 -9.60 0.04
CA GLY A 62 10.02 -10.63 -0.76
C GLY A 62 10.76 -10.08 -1.99
N GLU A 63 11.61 -10.90 -2.61
CA GLU A 63 12.40 -10.48 -3.79
C GLU A 63 11.55 -10.20 -5.04
N THR A 64 10.29 -10.64 -5.09
CA THR A 64 9.78 -11.08 -6.39
C THR A 64 8.82 -10.14 -7.11
N TYR A 65 8.09 -9.21 -6.46
CA TYR A 65 7.10 -8.42 -7.23
C TYR A 65 6.84 -7.00 -6.69
N GLN A 66 7.32 -5.99 -7.44
CA GLN A 66 6.96 -4.58 -7.32
C GLN A 66 5.45 -4.38 -7.10
N ARG A 67 4.64 -5.13 -7.86
CA ARG A 67 3.18 -5.11 -7.81
C ARG A 67 2.61 -5.43 -6.42
N VAL A 68 3.29 -6.22 -5.60
CA VAL A 68 2.85 -6.53 -4.24
C VAL A 68 3.10 -5.34 -3.30
N ALA A 69 4.21 -4.63 -3.50
CA ALA A 69 4.48 -3.38 -2.78
C ALA A 69 3.46 -2.30 -3.18
N ASP A 70 3.17 -2.16 -4.48
CA ASP A 70 2.12 -1.27 -4.99
C ASP A 70 0.75 -1.58 -4.39
N ASP A 71 0.35 -2.86 -4.45
CA ASP A 71 -0.93 -3.31 -3.91
C ASP A 71 -1.04 -3.05 -2.41
N TRP A 72 0.07 -3.17 -1.68
CA TRP A 72 0.11 -2.85 -0.26
C TRP A 72 -0.09 -1.36 0.00
N ILE A 73 0.63 -0.49 -0.72
CA ILE A 73 0.50 0.98 -0.60
C ILE A 73 -0.94 1.41 -0.91
N ILE A 74 -1.50 0.94 -2.04
CA ILE A 74 -2.86 1.24 -2.46
C ILE A 74 -3.87 0.78 -1.41
N ARG A 75 -3.67 -0.39 -0.81
CA ARG A 75 -4.54 -0.90 0.26
C ARG A 75 -4.50 0.00 1.49
N GLN A 76 -3.32 0.43 1.94
CA GLN A 76 -3.21 1.33 3.09
C GLN A 76 -3.86 2.68 2.82
N TYR A 77 -3.66 3.23 1.62
CA TYR A 77 -4.31 4.47 1.20
C TYR A 77 -5.84 4.37 1.22
N LEU A 78 -6.39 3.28 0.68
CA LEU A 78 -7.84 3.04 0.69
C LEU A 78 -8.38 2.81 2.11
N LEU A 79 -7.63 2.13 2.98
CA LEU A 79 -8.00 1.95 4.40
C LEU A 79 -8.07 3.30 5.11
N ALA A 80 -7.03 4.13 4.99
CA ALA A 80 -6.98 5.46 5.59
C ALA A 80 -8.09 6.39 5.08
N LYS A 81 -8.41 6.33 3.77
CA LYS A 81 -9.53 7.07 3.20
C LYS A 81 -10.91 6.57 3.66
N ASP A 82 -11.06 5.28 3.94
CA ASP A 82 -12.32 4.70 4.43
C ASP A 82 -12.54 5.02 5.91
N GLU A 83 -11.48 5.04 6.72
CA GLU A 83 -11.52 5.40 8.15
C GLU A 83 -11.85 6.89 8.36
N ASN A 84 -11.36 7.79 7.50
CA ASN A 84 -11.70 9.22 7.53
C ASN A 84 -13.12 9.53 6.98
N ARG A 85 -13.91 8.52 6.64
CA ARG A 85 -15.25 8.66 6.03
C ARG A 85 -16.40 8.31 6.99
N ASP A 86 -16.08 7.85 8.20
CA ASP A 86 -17.01 7.64 9.34
C ASP A 86 -16.94 8.86 10.29
#